data_AF-A0A2V2ZXD8-F1
#
_entry.id   AF-A0A2V2ZXD8-F1
#
_cell.length_a   1.000
_cell.length_b   1.000
_cell.length_c   1.000
_cell.angle_alpha   90.00
_cell.angle_beta   90.00
_cell.angle_gamma   90.00
#
_symmetry.space_group_name_H-M   'P 1'
#
loop_
_entity.id
_entity.type
_entity.pdbx_description
1 polymer ?
#
loop_
_entity_poly.entity_id
_entity_poly.type
_entity_poly.pdbx_seq_one_letter_code
_entity_poly.pdbx_strand_id
1 'polypeptide(L)'
;MAKLPSNGNYDLYIISNISGDSELMYLITTQNGKLIDGLEISNSNGDGEEVKVFSINENYEVSIYSEKNSTKKLTELYYLNDKGIFNKKN
;
A
#
# COMPACT_ATOMS: atom_id res chain seq x y z
N MET A 1 6.11 -9.20 -7.50
CA MET A 1 6.48 -8.89 -6.10
C MET A 1 7.71 -8.03 -6.11
N ALA A 2 7.62 -6.80 -5.61
CA ALA A 2 8.76 -5.92 -5.43
C ALA A 2 9.05 -5.77 -3.94
N LYS A 3 10.30 -6.00 -3.52
CA LYS A 3 10.75 -5.74 -2.15
C LYS A 3 11.09 -4.27 -2.03
N LEU A 4 10.53 -3.61 -1.01
CA LEU A 4 10.82 -2.21 -0.70
C LEU A 4 11.92 -2.12 0.36
N PRO A 5 12.66 -0.99 0.44
CA PRO A 5 13.52 -0.71 1.58
C PRO A 5 12.73 -0.83 2.89
N SER A 6 13.32 -1.51 3.86
CA SER A 6 12.74 -1.73 5.19
C SER A 6 13.83 -1.66 6.26
N ASN A 7 13.44 -1.42 7.51
CA ASN A 7 14.35 -1.32 8.64
C ASN A 7 14.16 -2.47 9.64
N GLY A 8 15.21 -2.79 10.39
CA GLY A 8 15.19 -3.83 11.41
C GLY A 8 15.08 -5.24 10.82
N ASN A 9 14.22 -6.07 11.41
CA ASN A 9 14.00 -7.46 11.02
C ASN A 9 12.70 -7.67 10.22
N TYR A 10 12.17 -6.60 9.64
CA TYR A 10 10.96 -6.62 8.84
C TYR A 10 11.29 -6.50 7.35
N ASP A 11 10.54 -7.22 6.53
CA ASP A 11 10.56 -7.08 5.08
C ASP A 11 9.22 -6.51 4.61
N LEU A 12 9.27 -5.52 3.71
CA LEU A 12 8.09 -4.89 3.11
C LEU A 12 7.99 -5.28 1.63
N TYR A 13 6.79 -5.69 1.20
CA TYR A 13 6.54 -6.09 -0.18
C TYR A 13 5.29 -5.42 -0.75
N ILE A 14 5.34 -5.14 -2.05
CA ILE A 14 4.15 -4.88 -2.87
C ILE A 14 3.76 -6.17 -3.58
N ILE A 15 2.52 -6.58 -3.36
CA ILE A 15 1.89 -7.71 -4.05
C ILE A 15 0.74 -7.18 -4.88
N SER A 16 0.76 -7.49 -6.18
CA SER A 16 -0.38 -7.33 -7.07
C SER A 16 -1.06 -8.68 -7.28
N ASN A 17 -2.39 -8.69 -7.21
CA ASN A 17 -3.23 -9.81 -7.59
C ASN A 17 -4.16 -9.35 -8.69
N ILE A 18 -3.97 -9.92 -9.88
CA ILE A 18 -4.74 -9.59 -11.08
C ILE A 18 -5.70 -10.76 -11.32
N SER A 19 -7.00 -10.50 -11.26
CA SER A 19 -8.06 -11.49 -11.51
C SER A 19 -9.11 -10.90 -12.44
N GLY A 20 -9.11 -11.33 -13.70
CA GLY A 20 -9.98 -10.74 -14.73
C GLY A 20 -9.62 -9.27 -14.96
N ASP A 21 -10.62 -8.39 -14.90
CA ASP A 21 -10.46 -6.94 -15.06
C ASP A 21 -10.15 -6.21 -13.75
N SER A 22 -9.98 -6.94 -12.64
CA SER A 22 -9.67 -6.36 -11.34
C SER A 22 -8.20 -6.54 -10.98
N GLU A 23 -7.53 -5.43 -10.63
CA GLU A 23 -6.20 -5.44 -10.03
C GLU A 23 -6.28 -4.97 -8.58
N LEU A 24 -5.89 -5.87 -7.68
CA LEU A 24 -5.76 -5.60 -6.25
C LEU A 24 -4.29 -5.43 -5.91
N MET A 25 -3.95 -4.35 -5.22
CA MET A 25 -2.60 -4.12 -4.72
C MET A 25 -2.58 -4.06 -3.20
N TYR A 26 -1.61 -4.77 -2.62
CA TYR A 26 -1.39 -4.84 -1.18
C TYR A 26 0.06 -4.48 -0.85
N LEU A 27 0.22 -3.73 0.23
CA LEU A 27 1.48 -3.65 0.98
C LEU A 27 1.42 -4.68 2.10
N ILE A 28 2.42 -5.57 2.16
CA ILE A 28 2.51 -6.55 3.24
C ILE A 28 3.84 -6.44 3.97
N THR A 29 3.79 -6.65 5.28
CA THR A 29 4.97 -6.70 6.14
C THR A 29 5.15 -8.13 6.63
N THR A 30 6.39 -8.61 6.56
CA THR A 30 6.74 -9.93 7.09
C THR A 30 7.90 -9.83 8.07
N GLN A 31 7.97 -10.77 9.02
CA GLN A 31 9.10 -10.95 9.92
C GLN A 31 9.45 -12.42 9.95
N ASN A 32 10.73 -12.76 9.70
CA ASN A 32 11.19 -14.15 9.63
C ASN A 32 10.34 -15.00 8.66
N GLY A 33 9.95 -14.44 7.52
CA GLY A 33 9.12 -15.10 6.50
C GLY A 33 7.64 -15.28 6.84
N LYS A 34 7.15 -14.72 7.95
CA LYS A 34 5.73 -14.77 8.34
C LYS A 34 5.06 -13.42 8.15
N LEU A 35 3.86 -13.42 7.57
CA LEU A 35 3.00 -12.23 7.49
C LEU A 35 2.67 -11.71 8.89
N ILE A 36 2.88 -10.41 9.12
CA ILE A 36 2.49 -9.74 10.38
C ILE A 36 1.31 -8.82 10.14
N ASP A 37 1.34 -8.03 9.06
CA ASP A 37 0.27 -7.09 8.75
C ASP A 37 0.17 -6.83 7.23
N GLY A 38 -0.95 -6.25 6.81
CA GLY A 38 -1.23 -5.92 5.42
C GLY A 38 -2.16 -4.72 5.26
N LEU A 39 -1.90 -3.93 4.22
CA LEU A 39 -2.70 -2.78 3.84
C LEU A 39 -3.11 -2.90 2.36
N GLU A 40 -4.41 -2.91 2.10
CA GLU A 40 -4.93 -2.76 0.74
C GLU A 40 -4.75 -1.30 0.30
N ILE A 41 -4.06 -1.10 -0.83
CA ILE A 41 -3.72 0.24 -1.34
C ILE A 41 -4.39 0.57 -2.67
N SER A 42 -4.84 -0.44 -3.42
CA SER A 42 -5.61 -0.22 -4.64
C SER A 42 -6.54 -1.39 -4.93
N ASN A 43 -7.69 -1.06 -5.49
CA ASN A 43 -8.63 -1.96 -6.11
C ASN A 43 -9.19 -1.23 -7.33
N SER A 44 -8.65 -1.53 -8.51
CA SER A 44 -9.26 -1.08 -9.76
C SER A 44 -10.20 -2.17 -10.23
N ASN A 45 -11.51 -1.96 -10.13
CA ASN A 45 -12.43 -2.67 -11.00
C ASN A 45 -12.33 -1.96 -12.35
N GLY A 46 -12.08 -2.70 -13.44
CA GLY A 46 -11.72 -2.18 -14.78
C GLY A 46 -12.65 -1.18 -15.48
N ASP A 47 -13.53 -0.51 -14.75
CA ASP A 47 -14.43 0.53 -15.21
C ASP A 47 -14.38 1.73 -14.24
N GLY A 48 -13.54 2.73 -14.53
CA GLY A 48 -13.46 3.94 -13.72
C GLY A 48 -12.33 4.88 -14.11
N GLU A 49 -12.69 6.12 -14.46
CA GLU A 49 -11.75 7.25 -14.61
C GLU A 49 -10.98 7.60 -13.32
N GLU A 50 -11.33 6.95 -12.21
CA GLU A 50 -10.76 7.16 -10.88
C GLU A 50 -9.87 5.97 -10.52
N VAL A 51 -8.58 6.22 -10.34
CA VAL A 51 -7.58 5.22 -9.95
C VAL A 51 -7.06 5.51 -8.55
N LYS A 52 -6.82 4.45 -7.75
CA LYS A 52 -6.12 4.61 -6.47
C LYS A 52 -4.61 4.59 -6.69
N VAL A 53 -3.93 5.60 -6.17
CA VAL A 53 -2.46 5.73 -6.23
C VAL A 53 -1.93 5.85 -4.82
N PHE A 54 -0.78 5.24 -4.56
CA PHE A 54 -0.12 5.32 -3.26
C PHE A 54 1.31 5.86 -3.38
N SER A 55 1.82 6.38 -2.27
CA SER A 55 3.22 6.76 -2.13
C SER A 55 3.72 6.40 -0.73
N ILE A 56 4.97 5.96 -0.62
CA ILE A 56 5.66 5.74 0.66
C ILE A 56 6.88 6.64 0.71
N ASN A 57 7.06 7.37 1.81
CA ASN A 57 8.25 8.21 2.03
C ASN A 57 9.29 7.54 2.93
N GLU A 58 10.43 8.21 3.14
CA GLU A 58 11.53 7.74 3.98
C GLU A 58 11.17 7.56 5.47
N ASN A 59 10.09 8.19 5.92
CA ASN A 59 9.56 8.07 7.28
C ASN A 59 8.50 6.96 7.40
N TYR A 60 8.35 6.11 6.37
CA TYR A 60 7.35 5.06 6.28
C TYR A 60 5.90 5.55 6.41
N GLU A 61 5.65 6.79 6.00
CA GLU A 61 4.28 7.29 5.86
C GLU A 61 3.75 6.84 4.50
N VAL A 62 2.58 6.21 4.53
CA VAL A 62 1.88 5.71 3.36
C VAL A 62 0.69 6.59 3.09
N SER A 63 0.73 7.34 1.98
CA SER A 63 -0.38 8.17 1.52
C SER A 63 -1.13 7.44 0.42
N ILE A 64 -2.45 7.37 0.53
CA ILE A 64 -3.35 6.82 -0.49
C ILE A 64 -4.17 7.97 -1.07
N TYR A 65 -4.17 8.07 -2.39
CA TYR A 65 -4.87 9.08 -3.16
C TYR A 65 -5.92 8.42 -4.05
N SER A 66 -7.04 9.10 -4.21
CA SER A 66 -7.89 8.96 -5.38
C SER A 66 -7.37 9.92 -6.45
N GLU A 67 -7.12 9.42 -7.66
CA GLU A 67 -6.70 10.22 -8.81
C GLU A 67 -7.75 10.13 -9.91
N LYS A 68 -8.26 11.28 -10.34
CA LYS A 68 -9.18 11.41 -11.48
C LYS A 68 -8.75 12.61 -12.33
N ASN A 69 -8.63 12.42 -13.65
CA ASN A 69 -8.21 13.47 -14.59
C ASN A 69 -6.94 14.22 -14.14
N SER A 70 -5.91 13.47 -13.71
CA SER A 70 -4.63 13.97 -13.18
C SER A 70 -4.73 14.82 -11.90
N THR A 71 -5.91 14.87 -11.27
CA THR A 71 -6.10 15.52 -9.97
C THR A 71 -6.07 14.47 -8.87
N LYS A 72 -5.14 14.62 -7.93
CA LYS A 72 -4.98 13.74 -6.78
C LYS A 72 -5.68 14.31 -5.54
N LYS A 73 -6.51 13.51 -4.91
CA LYS A 73 -7.13 13.79 -3.61
C LYS A 73 -6.62 12.78 -2.60
N LEU A 74 -5.96 13.24 -1.54
CA LEU A 74 -5.59 12.37 -0.41
C LEU A 74 -6.87 11.81 0.22
N THR A 75 -6.96 10.48 0.30
CA THR A 75 -8.10 9.79 0.91
C THR A 75 -7.73 9.19 2.25
N GLU A 76 -6.52 8.63 2.36
CA GLU A 76 -6.08 7.94 3.57
C GLU A 76 -4.58 8.15 3.80
N LEU A 77 -4.19 8.18 5.09
CA LEU A 77 -2.81 8.29 5.52
C LEU A 77 -2.55 7.24 6.59
N TYR A 78 -1.42 6.55 6.48
CA TYR A 78 -0.97 5.53 7.41
C TYR A 78 0.50 5.74 7.77
N TYR A 79 0.95 5.15 8.88
CA TYR A 79 2.36 4.96 9.16
C TYR A 79 2.64 3.51 9.51
N LEU A 80 3.78 2.99 9.02
CA LEU A 80 4.30 1.71 9.47
C LEU A 80 5.07 1.92 10.77
N ASN A 81 4.64 1.27 11.86
CA ASN A 81 5.34 1.37 13.14
C ASN A 81 6.57 0.45 13.21
N ASP A 82 7.31 0.55 14.31
CA ASP A 82 8.49 -0.27 14.63
C ASP A 82 8.21 -1.76 14.83
N LYS A 83 6.92 -2.16 14.84
CA LYS A 83 6.47 -3.55 14.92
C LYS A 83 6.02 -4.13 13.59
N GLY A 84 6.13 -3.37 12.50
CA GLY A 84 5.67 -3.78 11.19
C GLY A 84 4.15 -3.67 11.00
N ILE A 85 3.45 -2.88 11.82
CA ILE A 85 1.99 -2.70 11.77
C ILE A 85 1.64 -1.36 11.12
N PHE A 86 0.71 -1.37 10.17
CA PHE A 86 0.16 -0.18 9.55
C PHE A 86 -0.90 0.44 10.44
N ASN A 87 -0.67 1.68 10.87
CA ASN A 87 -1.60 2.42 11.72
C ASN A 87 -2.16 3.61 10.94
N LYS A 88 -3.49 3.71 10.89
CA LYS A 88 -4.17 4.85 10.24
C LYS A 88 -3.87 6.14 11.01
N LYS A 89 -3.47 7.19 10.30
CA LYS A 89 -3.37 8.55 10.83
C LYS A 89 -4.72 9.25 10.63
N ASN A 90 -5.21 9.89 11.70
CA ASN A 90 -6.41 10.73 11.67
C ASN A 90 -6.09 12.12 11.12
#